data_AF-A0A7Y6VBE7-F1
#
_entry.id   AF-A0A7Y6VBE7-F1
#
_cell.length_a   1.000
_cell.length_b   1.000
_cell.length_c   1.000
_cell.angle_alpha   90.00
_cell.angle_beta   90.00
_cell.angle_gamma   90.00
#
_symmetry.space_group_name_H-M   'P 1'
#
loop_
_entity.id
_entity.type
_entity.pdbx_description
1 polymer ?
#
loop_
_entity_poly.entity_id
_entity_poly.type
_entity_poly.pdbx_seq_one_letter_code
_entity_poly.pdbx_strand_id
1 'polypeptide(L)'
;MKKNKRVLNGAIAGMALSVAFSASAQAGSLTIASPQDPGSWDPIDTFLVNWASVATNIFDGLTYRGPDLELVPGLATEWEELDDGTRIRFTLREGVTFHNGEPFNAEAVKFTFDRLLGDEGGQGPQRSNYTAIESVEVIDDTTVDFHLNEPDPVLLTKLAGYGAMIVPPEYLTEHGDEHFNTHPVGTGPFKVVEYNPREDVQLEAFADHWDGAPKLDEVTYRFISEPSTAVAELQAGRVDIVIPPTIPIGMIETINNHDGASIVSVASPTVEAIRFNTQSGITADERVRKAMIMAVDRQAIIDAILAGEGEMIASFQGAQSFGNDPDMEPLPYDPQQARALLDEAGVEQGATVQIDVRGNDATFGEVAQVVASYLQGVGITASIQPYETNVLLNDIIPAGRTGEMFQQKWGGWTFDFDNTAYLMYHTGERWNPYDSDAELDEMLEAQRSITDQEERETLLQAIAQYTQDRALEMPLYSINALYGVSDRVENFEPAPDNRMRLTNVDVTE
;
A
#
# COMPACT_ATOMS: atom_id res chain seq x y z
N MET A 1 15.35 -70.55 48.42
CA MET A 1 16.54 -70.29 49.27
C MET A 1 17.42 -69.25 48.58
N LYS A 2 17.63 -68.08 49.22
CA LYS A 2 18.81 -67.16 49.19
C LYS A 2 19.35 -66.73 47.80
N LYS A 3 19.70 -65.48 47.44
CA LYS A 3 19.95 -64.17 48.07
C LYS A 3 20.20 -63.21 46.87
N ASN A 4 19.56 -62.04 46.78
CA ASN A 4 20.10 -60.71 47.12
C ASN A 4 21.35 -60.17 46.37
N LYS A 5 21.18 -59.02 45.68
CA LYS A 5 21.99 -57.77 45.58
C LYS A 5 22.17 -57.31 44.11
N ARG A 6 21.55 -56.21 43.66
CA ARG A 6 21.79 -54.76 43.87
C ARG A 6 22.72 -54.14 42.79
N VAL A 7 22.09 -53.29 41.97
CA VAL A 7 22.48 -51.94 41.49
C VAL A 7 23.80 -51.77 40.73
N LEU A 8 23.69 -51.25 39.50
CA LEU A 8 24.56 -50.16 39.04
C LEU A 8 23.77 -49.16 38.19
N ASN A 9 23.84 -47.89 38.57
CA ASN A 9 23.31 -46.72 37.89
C ASN A 9 24.06 -46.49 36.57
N GLY A 10 23.33 -46.24 35.48
CA GLY A 10 23.85 -45.63 34.26
C GLY A 10 23.08 -44.35 33.98
N ALA A 11 23.66 -43.21 34.35
CA ALA A 11 23.14 -41.90 33.99
C ALA A 11 23.43 -41.65 32.50
N ILE A 12 22.39 -41.53 31.68
CA ILE A 12 22.49 -41.02 30.32
C ILE A 12 22.37 -39.50 30.44
N ALA A 13 23.51 -38.82 30.40
CA ALA A 13 23.56 -37.38 30.21
C ALA A 13 23.37 -37.11 28.71
N GLY A 14 22.14 -36.76 28.31
CA GLY A 14 21.86 -36.18 27.01
C GLY A 14 22.43 -34.76 26.99
N MET A 15 23.52 -34.58 26.25
CA MET A 15 24.10 -33.26 25.98
C MET A 15 23.24 -32.59 24.92
N ALA A 16 22.26 -31.80 25.37
CA ALA A 16 21.59 -30.84 24.50
C ALA A 16 22.61 -29.73 24.20
N LEU A 17 23.18 -29.74 22.99
CA LEU A 17 23.85 -28.57 22.43
C LEU A 17 22.75 -27.55 22.12
N SER A 18 22.47 -26.67 23.07
CA SER A 18 21.88 -25.37 22.77
C SER A 18 22.95 -24.55 22.05
N VAL A 19 22.88 -24.54 20.72
CA VAL A 19 23.59 -23.52 19.92
C VAL A 19 22.86 -22.21 20.17
N ALA A 20 23.31 -21.47 21.18
CA ALA A 20 22.95 -20.08 21.33
C ALA A 20 23.68 -19.31 20.22
N PHE A 21 23.00 -19.04 19.11
CA PHE A 21 23.41 -17.96 18.23
C PHE A 21 23.27 -16.68 19.03
N SER A 22 24.37 -16.21 19.60
CA SER A 22 24.48 -14.83 20.03
C SER A 22 24.70 -14.03 18.75
N ALA A 23 23.62 -13.61 18.11
CA ALA A 23 23.68 -12.53 17.14
C ALA A 23 23.96 -11.27 17.97
N SER A 24 25.23 -11.00 18.23
CA SER A 24 25.63 -9.65 18.64
C SER A 24 25.29 -8.73 17.49
N ALA A 25 24.47 -7.71 17.73
CA ALA A 25 24.25 -6.63 16.78
C ALA A 25 25.63 -6.14 16.28
N GLN A 26 25.90 -6.37 15.00
CA GLN A 26 27.13 -5.92 14.37
C GLN A 26 26.88 -4.48 13.90
N ALA A 27 27.81 -3.57 14.18
CA ALA A 27 27.78 -2.24 13.57
C ALA A 27 27.63 -2.39 12.04
N GLY A 28 26.75 -1.60 11.44
CA GLY A 28 26.43 -1.68 10.00
C GLY A 28 25.41 -2.77 9.60
N SER A 29 24.84 -3.54 10.53
CA SER A 29 23.82 -4.56 10.22
C SER A 29 22.42 -4.21 10.75
N LEU A 30 21.44 -4.17 9.86
CA LEU A 30 20.02 -3.88 10.15
C LEU A 30 19.15 -5.12 9.85
N THR A 31 18.29 -5.50 10.78
CA THR A 31 17.31 -6.57 10.60
C THR A 31 15.89 -6.00 10.63
N ILE A 32 15.11 -6.28 9.58
CA ILE A 32 13.74 -5.78 9.41
C ILE A 32 12.78 -6.97 9.43
N ALA A 33 11.74 -6.92 10.26
CA ALA A 33 10.62 -7.87 10.20
C ALA A 33 9.63 -7.42 9.13
N SER A 34 9.46 -8.23 8.09
CA SER A 34 8.45 -8.06 7.05
C SER A 34 7.31 -9.08 7.24
N PRO A 35 6.03 -8.69 7.11
CA PRO A 35 4.89 -9.58 7.32
C PRO A 35 4.76 -10.70 6.28
N GLN A 36 5.38 -10.54 5.11
CA GLN A 36 5.15 -11.43 3.98
C GLN A 36 6.43 -11.70 3.19
N ASP A 37 6.54 -12.94 2.75
CA ASP A 37 7.49 -13.37 1.73
C ASP A 37 7.04 -12.86 0.34
N PRO A 38 7.89 -12.12 -0.41
CA PRO A 38 7.68 -11.71 -1.79
C PRO A 38 7.22 -12.82 -2.73
N GLY A 39 7.73 -14.05 -2.56
CA GLY A 39 7.43 -15.21 -3.40
C GLY A 39 8.04 -15.15 -4.81
N SER A 40 7.94 -14.02 -5.50
CA SER A 40 8.57 -13.70 -6.78
C SER A 40 9.31 -12.36 -6.67
N TRP A 41 10.52 -12.29 -7.23
CA TRP A 41 11.31 -11.07 -7.25
C TRP A 41 11.24 -10.31 -8.57
N ASP A 42 10.59 -10.84 -9.60
CA ASP A 42 10.38 -10.09 -10.83
C ASP A 42 9.35 -8.96 -10.63
N PRO A 43 9.72 -7.70 -10.92
CA PRO A 43 8.81 -6.56 -10.83
C PRO A 43 7.48 -6.75 -11.58
N ILE A 44 7.48 -7.47 -12.71
CA ILE A 44 6.27 -7.60 -13.55
C ILE A 44 5.26 -8.62 -13.00
N ASP A 45 5.67 -9.47 -12.05
CA ASP A 45 4.92 -10.65 -11.58
C ASP A 45 4.19 -10.45 -10.24
N THR A 46 4.20 -9.25 -9.66
CA THR A 46 3.68 -9.01 -8.30
C THR A 46 2.72 -7.82 -8.21
N PHE A 47 1.71 -7.92 -7.33
CA PHE A 47 0.89 -6.78 -6.85
C PHE A 47 1.02 -6.54 -5.35
N LEU A 48 1.97 -7.22 -4.71
CA LEU A 48 2.12 -7.15 -3.26
C LEU A 48 2.73 -5.81 -2.87
N VAL A 49 1.98 -4.94 -2.19
CA VAL A 49 2.50 -3.65 -1.68
C VAL A 49 3.74 -3.87 -0.80
N ASN A 50 3.72 -4.92 0.02
CA ASN A 50 4.84 -5.24 0.91
C ASN A 50 6.11 -5.65 0.14
N TRP A 51 6.01 -6.20 -1.07
CA TRP A 51 7.17 -6.50 -1.92
C TRP A 51 8.07 -5.28 -2.09
N ALA A 52 7.44 -4.11 -2.25
CA ALA A 52 8.13 -2.84 -2.48
C ALA A 52 8.98 -2.37 -1.31
N SER A 53 8.62 -2.75 -0.08
CA SER A 53 9.38 -2.41 1.12
C SER A 53 10.80 -2.99 1.14
N VAL A 54 11.00 -4.07 0.38
CA VAL A 54 12.30 -4.69 0.15
C VAL A 54 12.85 -4.31 -1.21
N ALA A 55 12.03 -4.46 -2.25
CA ALA A 55 12.47 -4.33 -3.63
C ALA A 55 12.96 -2.93 -4.01
N THR A 56 12.44 -1.86 -3.40
CA THR A 56 12.98 -0.51 -3.62
C THR A 56 14.41 -0.34 -3.11
N ASN A 57 14.96 -1.29 -2.35
CA ASN A 57 16.38 -1.29 -1.96
C ASN A 57 17.24 -2.13 -2.90
N ILE A 58 16.62 -2.95 -3.77
CA ILE A 58 17.28 -3.82 -4.76
C ILE A 58 17.22 -3.20 -6.17
N PHE A 59 16.10 -2.58 -6.53
CA PHE A 59 15.84 -2.04 -7.86
C PHE A 59 15.55 -0.54 -7.83
N ASP A 60 15.80 0.13 -8.95
CA ASP A 60 15.35 1.49 -9.20
C ASP A 60 14.40 1.54 -10.41
N GLY A 61 13.47 2.49 -10.40
CA GLY A 61 12.66 2.88 -11.56
C GLY A 61 13.22 4.12 -12.24
N LEU A 62 12.60 4.55 -13.34
CA LEU A 62 12.94 5.82 -14.01
C LEU A 62 12.69 7.00 -13.08
N THR A 63 11.56 7.00 -12.39
CA THR A 63 11.20 7.97 -11.36
C THR A 63 11.17 7.28 -10.00
N TYR A 64 11.34 8.06 -8.94
CA TYR A 64 11.18 7.61 -7.56
C TYR A 64 10.16 8.50 -6.86
N ARG A 65 9.46 7.95 -5.86
CA ARG A 65 8.56 8.72 -5.01
C ARG A 65 9.18 8.80 -3.63
N GLY A 66 9.49 10.02 -3.19
CA GLY A 66 10.09 10.28 -1.89
C GLY A 66 9.13 9.99 -0.72
N PRO A 67 9.64 10.05 0.53
CA PRO A 67 8.81 9.95 1.73
C PRO A 67 7.83 11.13 1.89
N ASP A 68 8.13 12.27 1.25
CA ASP A 68 7.23 13.43 1.09
C ASP A 68 6.20 13.25 -0.02
N LEU A 69 6.24 12.12 -0.72
CA LEU A 69 5.33 11.68 -1.79
C LEU A 69 5.47 12.40 -3.12
N GLU A 70 6.45 13.28 -3.22
CA GLU A 70 6.80 13.96 -4.45
C GLU A 70 7.54 13.00 -5.39
N LEU A 71 7.26 13.14 -6.69
CA LEU A 71 8.04 12.46 -7.71
C LEU A 71 9.39 13.16 -7.89
N VAL A 72 10.45 12.38 -7.77
CA VAL A 72 11.83 12.83 -7.91
C VAL A 72 12.57 11.97 -8.94
N PRO A 73 13.68 12.47 -9.51
CA PRO A 73 14.54 11.70 -10.39
C PRO A 73 15.00 10.36 -9.79
N GLY A 74 14.82 9.28 -10.54
CA GLY A 74 15.38 7.96 -10.26
C GLY A 74 16.53 7.67 -11.22
N LEU A 75 16.39 6.63 -12.04
CA LEU A 75 17.31 6.34 -13.15
C LEU A 75 17.20 7.35 -14.31
N ALA A 76 16.06 8.06 -14.43
CA ALA A 76 15.95 9.23 -15.28
C ALA A 76 16.25 10.50 -14.47
N THR A 77 17.11 11.37 -15.00
CA THR A 77 17.48 12.65 -14.38
C THR A 77 16.47 13.77 -14.67
N GLU A 78 15.75 13.66 -15.78
CA GLU A 78 14.71 14.59 -16.23
C GLU A 78 13.74 13.87 -17.17
N TRP A 79 12.54 14.44 -17.31
CA TRP A 79 11.55 14.02 -18.29
C TRP A 79 10.78 15.22 -18.83
N GLU A 80 10.32 15.10 -20.07
CA GLU A 80 9.55 16.12 -20.78
C GLU A 80 8.31 15.48 -21.42
N GLU A 81 7.14 16.02 -21.11
CA GLU A 81 5.90 15.70 -21.82
C GLU A 81 5.83 16.48 -23.13
N LEU A 82 5.64 15.76 -24.22
CA LEU A 82 5.67 16.23 -25.59
C LEU A 82 4.37 15.81 -26.30
N ASP A 83 4.11 16.44 -27.45
CA ASP A 83 3.01 16.06 -28.35
C ASP A 83 1.66 15.96 -27.60
N ASP A 84 1.33 16.99 -26.83
CA ASP A 84 0.11 17.10 -26.01
C ASP A 84 -0.06 15.93 -25.01
N GLY A 85 1.05 15.44 -24.44
CA GLY A 85 1.05 14.38 -23.43
C GLY A 85 1.04 12.96 -24.01
N THR A 86 1.10 12.81 -25.33
CA THR A 86 1.16 11.47 -25.99
C THR A 86 2.59 10.97 -26.21
N ARG A 87 3.61 11.77 -25.87
CA ARG A 87 5.00 11.33 -25.83
C ARG A 87 5.67 11.82 -24.56
N ILE A 88 6.40 10.95 -23.87
CA ILE A 88 7.24 11.33 -22.73
C ILE A 88 8.69 10.99 -23.06
N ARG A 89 9.56 12.00 -23.08
CA ARG A 89 11.00 11.81 -23.24
C ARG A 89 11.67 11.74 -21.88
N PHE A 90 12.48 10.71 -21.64
CA PHE A 90 13.33 10.59 -20.45
C PHE A 90 14.80 10.74 -20.83
N THR A 91 15.53 11.55 -20.06
CA THR A 91 17.00 11.57 -20.07
C THR A 91 17.50 10.71 -18.93
N LEU A 92 18.36 9.75 -19.24
CA LEU A 92 18.83 8.70 -18.34
C LEU A 92 20.16 9.07 -17.70
N ARG A 93 20.37 8.56 -16.49
CA ARG A 93 21.62 8.72 -15.75
C ARG A 93 22.75 7.95 -16.43
N GLU A 94 23.87 8.63 -16.65
CA GLU A 94 25.09 8.01 -17.17
C GLU A 94 25.87 7.26 -16.08
N GLY A 95 26.59 6.21 -16.48
CA GLY A 95 27.56 5.52 -15.62
C GLY A 95 26.95 4.63 -14.54
N VAL A 96 25.64 4.35 -14.61
CA VAL A 96 24.97 3.40 -13.73
C VAL A 96 25.24 1.97 -14.20
N THR A 97 25.44 1.08 -13.23
CA THR A 97 25.55 -0.37 -13.48
C THR A 97 24.54 -1.12 -12.63
N PHE A 98 24.04 -2.23 -13.16
CA PHE A 98 23.38 -3.25 -12.37
C PHE A 98 24.36 -3.94 -11.41
N HIS A 99 23.85 -4.63 -10.39
CA HIS A 99 24.67 -5.30 -9.37
C HIS A 99 25.64 -6.36 -9.94
N ASN A 100 25.33 -6.92 -11.12
CA ASN A 100 26.17 -7.87 -11.85
C ASN A 100 27.26 -7.21 -12.73
N GLY A 101 27.28 -5.87 -12.79
CA GLY A 101 28.22 -5.08 -13.60
C GLY A 101 27.75 -4.77 -15.03
N GLU A 102 26.56 -5.23 -15.43
CA GLU A 102 25.93 -4.84 -16.70
C GLU A 102 25.62 -3.33 -16.69
N PRO A 103 25.85 -2.59 -17.78
CA PRO A 103 25.54 -1.16 -17.82
C PRO A 103 24.03 -0.92 -17.90
N PHE A 104 23.54 0.09 -17.19
CA PHE A 104 22.20 0.64 -17.41
C PHE A 104 22.24 1.67 -18.53
N ASN A 105 21.29 1.57 -19.48
CA ASN A 105 21.13 2.47 -20.62
C ASN A 105 19.70 2.40 -21.18
N ALA A 106 19.42 3.12 -22.27
CA ALA A 106 18.12 3.15 -22.92
C ALA A 106 17.62 1.77 -23.42
N GLU A 107 18.51 0.87 -23.82
CA GLU A 107 18.14 -0.50 -24.22
C GLU A 107 17.62 -1.31 -23.03
N ALA A 108 18.16 -1.11 -21.83
CA ALA A 108 17.63 -1.74 -20.61
C ALA A 108 16.23 -1.25 -20.26
N VAL A 109 15.96 0.04 -20.46
CA VAL A 109 14.61 0.60 -20.31
C VAL A 109 13.67 -0.04 -21.34
N LYS A 110 14.05 -0.01 -22.62
CA LYS A 110 13.25 -0.61 -23.68
C LYS A 110 12.93 -2.08 -23.42
N PHE A 111 13.93 -2.88 -23.06
CA PHE A 111 13.76 -4.29 -22.74
C PHE A 111 12.76 -4.52 -21.61
N THR A 112 12.87 -3.74 -20.52
CA THR A 112 11.97 -3.83 -19.35
C THR A 112 10.51 -3.61 -19.76
N PHE A 113 10.24 -2.55 -20.53
CA PHE A 113 8.87 -2.21 -20.93
C PHE A 113 8.34 -3.08 -22.07
N ASP A 114 9.19 -3.55 -22.99
CA ASP A 114 8.80 -4.53 -24.01
C ASP A 114 8.36 -5.86 -23.35
N ARG A 115 9.04 -6.30 -22.27
CA ARG A 115 8.60 -7.46 -21.45
C ARG A 115 7.26 -7.20 -20.76
N LEU A 116 7.15 -6.07 -20.07
CA LEU A 116 5.97 -5.68 -19.29
C LEU A 116 4.71 -5.57 -20.17
N LEU A 117 4.83 -5.01 -21.37
CA LEU A 117 3.71 -4.80 -22.30
C LEU A 117 3.46 -6.02 -23.21
N GLY A 118 4.45 -6.91 -23.33
CA GLY A 118 4.42 -8.08 -24.18
C GLY A 118 3.59 -9.27 -23.65
N ASP A 119 3.85 -10.44 -24.23
CA ASP A 119 3.18 -11.69 -23.86
C ASP A 119 3.50 -12.15 -22.43
N GLU A 120 4.71 -11.84 -21.98
CA GLU A 120 5.21 -12.20 -20.65
C GLU A 120 4.48 -11.42 -19.56
N GLY A 121 4.54 -10.08 -19.60
CA GLY A 121 3.75 -9.24 -18.71
C GLY A 121 2.24 -9.43 -18.88
N GLY A 122 1.78 -9.94 -20.02
CA GLY A 122 0.40 -10.37 -20.24
C GLY A 122 -0.05 -11.58 -19.41
N GLN A 123 0.87 -12.37 -18.87
CA GLN A 123 0.59 -13.39 -17.85
C GLN A 123 0.62 -12.81 -16.43
N GLY A 124 1.37 -11.72 -16.26
CA GLY A 124 1.57 -11.03 -15.00
C GLY A 124 0.44 -10.06 -14.65
N PRO A 125 0.39 -9.64 -13.38
CA PRO A 125 -0.64 -8.74 -12.91
C PRO A 125 -0.40 -7.27 -13.30
N GLN A 126 0.84 -6.86 -13.60
CA GLN A 126 1.19 -5.44 -13.72
C GLN A 126 0.81 -4.77 -15.04
N ARG A 127 0.72 -5.52 -16.15
CA ARG A 127 0.56 -4.95 -17.50
C ARG A 127 -0.61 -3.98 -17.61
N SER A 128 -1.73 -4.25 -16.94
CA SER A 128 -2.93 -3.41 -17.00
C SER A 128 -2.71 -1.97 -16.52
N ASN A 129 -1.68 -1.71 -15.70
CA ASN A 129 -1.39 -0.35 -15.22
C ASN A 129 -0.66 0.51 -16.25
N TYR A 130 -0.06 -0.10 -17.28
CA TYR A 130 0.86 0.56 -18.19
C TYR A 130 0.39 0.53 -19.65
N THR A 131 -0.86 0.14 -19.91
CA THR A 131 -1.41 -0.02 -21.27
C THR A 131 -1.51 1.27 -22.08
N ALA A 132 -1.41 2.43 -21.43
CA ALA A 132 -1.29 3.71 -22.12
C ALA A 132 0.00 3.77 -22.96
N ILE A 133 1.07 3.11 -22.54
CA ILE A 133 2.33 3.02 -23.28
C ILE A 133 2.13 2.12 -24.50
N GLU A 134 2.22 2.70 -25.70
CA GLU A 134 2.20 1.98 -26.97
C GLU A 134 3.56 1.36 -27.27
N SER A 135 4.64 2.14 -27.13
CA SER A 135 5.99 1.69 -27.41
C SER A 135 7.06 2.52 -26.71
N VAL A 136 8.24 1.91 -26.59
CA VAL A 136 9.46 2.56 -26.08
C VAL A 136 10.50 2.60 -27.21
N GLU A 137 10.92 3.81 -27.58
CA GLU A 137 11.88 4.10 -28.64
C GLU A 137 13.21 4.57 -28.04
N VAL A 138 14.30 3.88 -28.40
CA VAL A 138 15.66 4.30 -28.04
C VAL A 138 16.12 5.38 -29.03
N ILE A 139 16.33 6.60 -28.53
CA ILE A 139 16.86 7.72 -29.32
C ILE A 139 18.39 7.65 -29.37
N ASP A 140 18.99 7.44 -28.20
CA ASP A 140 20.42 7.16 -27.98
C ASP A 140 20.62 6.46 -26.64
N ASP A 141 21.87 6.16 -26.27
CA ASP A 141 22.22 5.39 -25.05
C ASP A 141 21.60 5.99 -23.76
N THR A 142 21.33 7.29 -23.74
CA THR A 142 20.88 8.04 -22.56
C THR A 142 19.51 8.69 -22.75
N THR A 143 18.83 8.44 -23.87
CA THR A 143 17.57 9.11 -24.20
C THR A 143 16.57 8.10 -24.73
N VAL A 144 15.39 8.08 -24.12
CA VAL A 144 14.30 7.18 -24.48
C VAL A 144 12.97 7.92 -24.57
N ASP A 145 12.22 7.64 -25.63
CA ASP A 145 10.86 8.17 -25.83
C ASP A 145 9.83 7.09 -25.57
N PHE A 146 8.87 7.40 -24.69
CA PHE A 146 7.68 6.60 -24.48
C PHE A 146 6.57 7.20 -25.33
N HIS A 147 6.03 6.43 -26.27
CA HIS A 147 4.88 6.82 -27.08
C HIS A 147 3.61 6.25 -26.46
N LEU A 148 2.59 7.08 -26.27
CA LEU A 148 1.34 6.71 -25.61
C LEU A 148 0.17 6.69 -26.60
N ASN A 149 -0.78 5.77 -26.41
CA ASN A 149 -2.01 5.73 -27.21
C ASN A 149 -2.99 6.85 -26.84
N GLU A 150 -2.90 7.37 -25.62
CA GLU A 150 -3.67 8.47 -25.06
C GLU A 150 -2.88 9.12 -23.91
N PRO A 151 -3.14 10.40 -23.57
CA PRO A 151 -2.56 11.00 -22.37
C PRO A 151 -2.99 10.24 -21.11
N ASP A 152 -2.03 9.93 -20.24
CA ASP A 152 -2.26 9.30 -18.93
C ASP A 152 -1.61 10.16 -17.84
N PRO A 153 -2.38 11.01 -17.14
CA PRO A 153 -1.84 12.01 -16.23
C PRO A 153 -1.21 11.40 -14.97
N VAL A 154 -1.45 10.10 -14.72
CA VAL A 154 -0.87 9.38 -13.58
C VAL A 154 0.27 8.45 -14.00
N LEU A 155 0.70 8.48 -15.27
CA LEU A 155 1.73 7.57 -15.78
C LEU A 155 3.07 7.75 -15.06
N LEU A 156 3.56 8.98 -14.92
CA LEU A 156 4.82 9.27 -14.19
C LEU A 156 4.79 8.71 -12.77
N THR A 157 3.61 8.77 -12.16
CA THR A 157 3.36 8.27 -10.82
C THR A 157 3.27 6.75 -10.75
N LYS A 158 2.72 6.11 -11.78
CA LYS A 158 2.76 4.65 -11.97
C LYS A 158 4.19 4.17 -12.24
N LEU A 159 5.01 4.93 -12.96
CA LEU A 159 6.40 4.59 -13.26
C LEU A 159 7.31 4.59 -12.03
N ALA A 160 6.95 5.32 -10.97
CA ALA A 160 7.57 5.18 -9.64
C ALA A 160 7.07 3.93 -8.88
N GLY A 161 6.17 3.15 -9.47
CA GLY A 161 5.53 1.97 -8.91
C GLY A 161 6.26 0.65 -9.17
N TYR A 162 5.70 -0.43 -8.63
CA TYR A 162 6.36 -1.73 -8.52
C TYR A 162 6.70 -2.35 -9.88
N GLY A 163 5.77 -2.31 -10.84
CA GLY A 163 5.93 -2.98 -12.14
C GLY A 163 6.87 -2.30 -13.13
N ALA A 164 7.35 -1.09 -12.83
CA ALA A 164 8.17 -0.28 -13.73
C ALA A 164 9.65 -0.19 -13.30
N MET A 165 10.06 -1.04 -12.35
CA MET A 165 11.47 -1.14 -11.94
C MET A 165 12.31 -1.75 -13.06
N ILE A 166 13.49 -1.18 -13.31
CA ILE A 166 14.34 -1.55 -14.44
C ILE A 166 15.14 -2.83 -14.12
N VAL A 167 15.17 -3.75 -15.09
CA VAL A 167 15.83 -5.05 -14.98
C VAL A 167 16.96 -5.23 -16.01
N PRO A 168 18.00 -6.03 -15.73
CA PRO A 168 19.16 -6.24 -16.61
C PRO A 168 18.85 -7.17 -17.81
N PRO A 169 18.92 -6.68 -19.06
CA PRO A 169 18.59 -7.47 -20.25
C PRO A 169 19.45 -8.73 -20.46
N GLU A 170 20.78 -8.61 -20.36
CA GLU A 170 21.70 -9.72 -20.64
C GLU A 170 21.52 -10.82 -19.60
N TYR A 171 21.44 -10.45 -18.32
CA TYR A 171 21.23 -11.40 -17.21
C TYR A 171 19.92 -12.18 -17.33
N LEU A 172 18.80 -11.50 -17.60
CA LEU A 172 17.51 -12.17 -17.79
C LEU A 172 17.52 -13.07 -19.03
N THR A 173 18.14 -12.63 -20.12
CA THR A 173 18.25 -13.45 -21.34
C THR A 173 19.12 -14.70 -21.12
N GLU A 174 20.20 -14.59 -20.35
CA GLU A 174 21.11 -15.69 -20.07
C GLU A 174 20.52 -16.72 -19.10
N HIS A 175 19.85 -16.25 -18.04
CA HIS A 175 19.44 -17.09 -16.92
C HIS A 175 17.95 -17.44 -16.88
N GLY A 176 17.09 -16.59 -17.46
CA GLY A 176 15.63 -16.74 -17.47
C GLY A 176 14.92 -16.36 -16.17
N ASP A 177 13.61 -16.19 -16.26
CA ASP A 177 12.75 -15.60 -15.22
C ASP A 177 12.73 -16.42 -13.92
N GLU A 178 12.75 -17.75 -14.02
CA GLU A 178 12.77 -18.64 -12.82
C GLU A 178 14.04 -18.41 -11.98
N HIS A 179 15.18 -18.18 -12.64
CA HIS A 179 16.42 -17.86 -11.93
C HIS A 179 16.38 -16.47 -11.33
N PHE A 180 15.95 -15.48 -12.13
CA PHE A 180 15.81 -14.09 -11.67
C PHE A 180 14.90 -13.96 -10.45
N ASN A 181 13.82 -14.73 -10.41
CA ASN A 181 12.87 -14.78 -9.29
C ASN A 181 13.46 -15.25 -7.96
N THR A 182 14.67 -15.82 -7.97
CA THR A 182 15.36 -16.24 -6.75
C THR A 182 16.74 -15.59 -6.59
N HIS A 183 17.26 -14.97 -7.65
CA HIS A 183 18.55 -14.30 -7.71
C HIS A 183 18.39 -12.95 -8.43
N PRO A 184 17.58 -12.02 -7.88
CA PRO A 184 17.30 -10.77 -8.56
C PRO A 184 18.55 -9.89 -8.62
N VAL A 185 18.66 -9.17 -9.73
CA VAL A 185 19.71 -8.18 -9.98
C VAL A 185 19.03 -6.88 -10.37
N GLY A 186 19.37 -5.80 -9.68
CA GLY A 186 18.85 -4.46 -9.95
C GLY A 186 19.97 -3.43 -9.96
N THR A 187 19.61 -2.16 -9.83
CA THR A 187 20.54 -1.01 -9.76
C THR A 187 20.55 -0.34 -8.39
N GLY A 188 19.74 -0.82 -7.44
CA GLY A 188 19.49 -0.17 -6.16
C GLY A 188 20.69 -0.26 -5.19
N PRO A 189 20.55 0.37 -4.00
CA PRO A 189 21.65 0.54 -3.06
C PRO A 189 22.13 -0.77 -2.40
N PHE A 190 21.34 -1.84 -2.43
CA PHE A 190 21.71 -3.14 -1.87
C PHE A 190 21.49 -4.25 -2.88
N LYS A 191 22.36 -5.26 -2.86
CA LYS A 191 22.28 -6.45 -3.72
C LYS A 191 21.90 -7.68 -2.90
N VAL A 192 21.12 -8.58 -3.50
CA VAL A 192 20.74 -9.84 -2.83
C VAL A 192 21.96 -10.76 -2.72
N VAL A 193 22.23 -11.21 -1.50
CA VAL A 193 23.25 -12.22 -1.18
C VAL A 193 22.61 -13.60 -1.18
N GLU A 194 21.49 -13.74 -0.46
CA GLU A 194 20.77 -15.00 -0.30
C GLU A 194 19.29 -14.71 -0.08
N TYR A 195 18.43 -15.53 -0.68
CA TYR A 195 17.00 -15.51 -0.44
C TYR A 195 16.55 -16.90 -0.03
N ASN A 196 16.04 -17.01 1.18
CA ASN A 196 15.50 -18.21 1.79
C ASN A 196 13.97 -18.08 1.82
N PRO A 197 13.24 -18.71 0.87
CA PRO A 197 11.79 -18.55 0.77
C PRO A 197 11.09 -18.83 2.10
N ARG A 198 10.19 -17.94 2.49
CA ARG A 198 9.44 -17.93 3.76
C ARG A 198 10.26 -17.73 5.04
N GLU A 199 11.58 -17.57 4.95
CA GLU A 199 12.45 -17.33 6.10
C GLU A 199 13.02 -15.91 6.07
N ASP A 200 13.86 -15.57 5.08
CA ASP A 200 14.52 -14.28 4.99
C ASP A 200 15.06 -13.95 3.58
N VAL A 201 15.41 -12.68 3.37
CA VAL A 201 16.31 -12.24 2.32
C VAL A 201 17.42 -11.40 2.93
N GLN A 202 18.66 -11.74 2.58
CA GLN A 202 19.89 -11.08 3.03
C GLN A 202 20.43 -10.22 1.90
N LEU A 203 20.68 -8.95 2.21
CA LEU A 203 21.21 -7.96 1.29
C LEU A 203 22.55 -7.44 1.82
N GLU A 204 23.47 -7.13 0.92
CA GLU A 204 24.70 -6.42 1.23
C GLU A 204 24.78 -5.11 0.45
N ALA A 205 25.50 -4.13 0.98
CA ALA A 205 25.71 -2.83 0.35
C ALA A 205 26.27 -2.96 -1.07
N PHE A 206 25.70 -2.20 -2.01
CA PHE A 206 26.29 -2.00 -3.32
C PHE A 206 27.20 -0.76 -3.29
N ALA A 207 28.51 -1.00 -3.10
CA ALA A 207 29.49 0.07 -2.92
C ALA A 207 29.60 1.04 -4.11
N ASP A 208 29.28 0.56 -5.33
CA ASP A 208 29.32 1.33 -6.57
C ASP A 208 27.95 1.92 -6.95
N HIS A 209 27.00 1.97 -6.00
CA HIS A 209 25.69 2.57 -6.22
C HIS A 209 25.79 4.02 -6.71
N TRP A 210 24.97 4.37 -7.70
CA TRP A 210 25.07 5.63 -8.44
C TRP A 210 24.77 6.86 -7.60
N ASP A 211 24.01 6.71 -6.49
CA ASP A 211 23.72 7.78 -5.52
C ASP A 211 24.66 7.75 -4.30
N GLY A 212 25.76 7.01 -4.40
CA GLY A 212 26.67 6.74 -3.29
C GLY A 212 26.31 5.47 -2.52
N ALA A 213 27.33 4.89 -1.88
CA ALA A 213 27.20 3.69 -1.08
C ALA A 213 26.28 3.91 0.13
N PRO A 214 25.38 2.95 0.46
CA PRO A 214 24.60 3.04 1.68
C PRO A 214 25.50 2.99 2.92
N LYS A 215 25.01 3.53 4.05
CA LYS A 215 25.77 3.51 5.32
C LYS A 215 25.77 2.13 6.00
N LEU A 216 24.73 1.33 5.76
CA LEU A 216 24.63 -0.04 6.25
C LEU A 216 25.47 -0.96 5.37
N ASP A 217 26.18 -1.89 6.00
CA ASP A 217 26.92 -2.96 5.31
C ASP A 217 25.96 -4.08 4.89
N GLU A 218 25.02 -4.45 5.76
CA GLU A 218 24.11 -5.59 5.59
C GLU A 218 22.69 -5.23 6.03
N VAL A 219 21.70 -5.73 5.29
CA VAL A 219 20.28 -5.66 5.64
C VAL A 219 19.67 -7.04 5.53
N THR A 220 19.04 -7.53 6.59
CA THR A 220 18.27 -8.78 6.56
C THR A 220 16.80 -8.49 6.74
N TYR A 221 15.98 -8.88 5.77
CA TYR A 221 14.53 -8.91 5.95
C TYR A 221 14.10 -10.30 6.38
N ARG A 222 13.55 -10.43 7.59
CA ARG A 222 12.98 -11.68 8.11
C ARG A 222 11.47 -11.70 7.88
N PHE A 223 10.95 -12.79 7.33
CA PHE A 223 9.51 -12.91 7.06
C PHE A 223 8.76 -13.41 8.31
N ILE A 224 8.07 -12.51 9.00
CA ILE A 224 7.36 -12.75 10.26
C ILE A 224 5.92 -12.29 10.12
N SER A 225 5.02 -13.22 9.79
CA SER A 225 3.61 -12.91 9.54
C SER A 225 2.77 -12.72 10.81
N GLU A 226 3.20 -13.26 11.95
CA GLU A 226 2.45 -13.19 13.21
C GLU A 226 2.80 -11.92 13.99
N PRO A 227 1.87 -10.96 14.16
CA PRO A 227 2.12 -9.68 14.82
C PRO A 227 2.76 -9.81 16.20
N SER A 228 2.24 -10.72 17.02
CA SER A 228 2.74 -10.95 18.38
C SER A 228 4.19 -11.41 18.41
N THR A 229 4.60 -12.16 17.39
CA THR A 229 5.99 -12.63 17.23
C THR A 229 6.88 -11.47 16.82
N ALA A 230 6.49 -10.68 15.83
CA ALA A 230 7.28 -9.53 15.37
C ALA A 230 7.55 -8.52 16.51
N VAL A 231 6.53 -8.22 17.33
CA VAL A 231 6.69 -7.36 18.51
C VAL A 231 7.63 -7.97 19.54
N ALA A 232 7.54 -9.27 19.81
CA ALA A 232 8.43 -9.95 20.76
C ALA A 232 9.88 -10.02 20.26
N GLU A 233 10.10 -10.12 18.94
CA GLU A 233 11.44 -10.07 18.34
C GLU A 233 12.02 -8.66 18.45
N LEU A 234 11.21 -7.61 18.25
CA LEU A 234 11.62 -6.20 18.39
C LEU A 234 12.05 -5.91 19.83
N GLN A 235 11.22 -6.27 20.80
CA GLN A 235 11.53 -6.12 22.23
C GLN A 235 12.78 -6.90 22.66
N ALA A 236 13.05 -8.04 22.03
CA ALA A 236 14.24 -8.82 22.30
C ALA A 236 15.50 -8.35 21.55
N GLY A 237 15.41 -7.30 20.74
CA GLY A 237 16.51 -6.79 19.92
C GLY A 237 16.96 -7.75 18.82
N ARG A 238 16.07 -8.66 18.37
CA ARG A 238 16.34 -9.60 17.26
C ARG A 238 15.89 -9.06 15.90
N VAL A 239 15.06 -8.02 15.90
CA VAL A 239 14.73 -7.19 14.74
C VAL A 239 14.76 -5.74 15.19
N ASP A 240 15.08 -4.84 14.27
CA ASP A 240 15.27 -3.41 14.54
C ASP A 240 14.11 -2.58 14.04
N ILE A 241 13.48 -3.02 12.95
CA ILE A 241 12.31 -2.38 12.40
C ILE A 241 11.26 -3.46 12.17
N VAL A 242 10.02 -3.22 12.61
CA VAL A 242 8.84 -3.98 12.23
C VAL A 242 8.00 -3.09 11.33
N ILE A 243 7.77 -3.51 10.09
CA ILE A 243 7.12 -2.66 9.08
C ILE A 243 5.60 -2.90 9.01
N PRO A 244 4.82 -1.94 8.48
CA PRO A 244 3.38 -2.09 8.31
C PRO A 244 3.01 -3.26 7.37
N PRO A 245 1.78 -3.80 7.52
CA PRO A 245 0.77 -3.50 8.55
C PRO A 245 0.92 -4.39 9.81
N THR A 246 2.15 -4.81 10.15
CA THR A 246 2.37 -5.87 11.15
C THR A 246 1.99 -5.46 12.57
N ILE A 247 2.13 -4.18 12.93
CA ILE A 247 1.86 -3.69 14.30
C ILE A 247 0.35 -3.52 14.51
N PRO A 248 -0.29 -4.27 15.42
CA PRO A 248 -1.69 -4.05 15.78
C PRO A 248 -1.82 -2.80 16.66
N ILE A 249 -2.92 -2.05 16.50
CA ILE A 249 -3.22 -0.87 17.33
C ILE A 249 -3.09 -1.17 18.83
N GLY A 250 -3.62 -2.31 19.29
CA GLY A 250 -3.56 -2.71 20.70
C GLY A 250 -2.16 -2.97 21.26
N MET A 251 -1.11 -3.03 20.42
CA MET A 251 0.28 -3.22 20.84
C MET A 251 1.09 -1.91 20.90
N ILE A 252 0.53 -0.78 20.46
CA ILE A 252 1.22 0.53 20.44
C ILE A 252 1.76 0.87 21.84
N GLU A 253 0.90 0.82 22.86
CA GLU A 253 1.29 1.13 24.24
C GLU A 253 2.33 0.12 24.78
N THR A 254 2.22 -1.15 24.36
CA THR A 254 3.18 -2.20 24.76
C THR A 254 4.58 -1.92 24.21
N ILE A 255 4.67 -1.39 22.99
CA ILE A 255 5.95 -1.04 22.36
C ILE A 255 6.50 0.26 22.95
N ASN A 256 5.69 1.32 23.04
CA ASN A 256 6.12 2.62 23.57
C ASN A 256 6.53 2.58 25.06
N ASN A 257 6.04 1.60 25.83
CA ASN A 257 6.45 1.39 27.22
C ASN A 257 7.69 0.49 27.38
N HIS A 258 8.23 -0.07 26.30
CA HIS A 258 9.42 -0.91 26.32
C HIS A 258 10.68 -0.07 26.13
N ASP A 259 11.67 -0.20 27.01
CA ASP A 259 12.95 0.49 26.86
C ASP A 259 13.68 -0.03 25.59
N GLY A 260 14.07 0.85 24.67
CA GLY A 260 14.86 0.50 23.49
C GLY A 260 14.06 0.35 22.18
N ALA A 261 12.75 0.58 22.18
CA ALA A 261 11.96 0.64 20.96
C ALA A 261 10.77 1.60 21.10
N SER A 262 10.30 2.14 19.97
CA SER A 262 9.14 3.04 19.93
C SER A 262 8.31 2.83 18.66
N ILE A 263 7.07 3.32 18.68
CA ILE A 263 6.24 3.43 17.48
C ILE A 263 6.60 4.71 16.75
N VAL A 264 6.91 4.56 15.46
CA VAL A 264 6.96 5.66 14.50
C VAL A 264 5.73 5.53 13.60
N SER A 265 4.93 6.59 13.59
CA SER A 265 3.67 6.65 12.85
C SER A 265 3.77 7.67 11.72
N VAL A 266 3.26 7.33 10.54
CA VAL A 266 3.18 8.22 9.37
C VAL A 266 1.83 8.06 8.69
N ALA A 267 1.25 9.15 8.19
CA ALA A 267 0.02 9.11 7.41
C ALA A 267 0.20 8.19 6.19
N SER A 268 -0.78 7.35 5.91
CA SER A 268 -0.81 6.48 4.72
C SER A 268 -1.89 6.98 3.73
N PRO A 269 -1.72 6.78 2.41
CA PRO A 269 -2.79 7.04 1.43
C PRO A 269 -3.99 6.10 1.58
N THR A 270 -3.88 5.08 2.44
CA THR A 270 -4.93 4.09 2.61
C THR A 270 -6.11 4.68 3.36
N VAL A 271 -7.28 4.65 2.73
CA VAL A 271 -8.55 5.13 3.28
C VAL A 271 -9.55 4.00 3.51
N GLU A 272 -10.41 4.20 4.51
CA GLU A 272 -11.55 3.35 4.82
C GLU A 272 -12.86 4.15 4.72
N ALA A 273 -13.86 3.52 4.12
CA ALA A 273 -15.21 4.03 4.03
C ALA A 273 -16.22 2.89 4.12
N ILE A 274 -17.46 3.23 4.46
CA ILE A 274 -18.61 2.36 4.24
C ILE A 274 -19.39 2.89 3.05
N ARG A 275 -19.35 2.18 1.93
CA ARG A 275 -20.09 2.54 0.72
C ARG A 275 -21.54 2.07 0.82
N PHE A 276 -22.42 2.71 0.06
CA PHE A 276 -23.85 2.41 0.06
C PHE A 276 -24.26 1.66 -1.20
N ASN A 277 -25.19 0.73 -1.05
CA ASN A 277 -26.01 0.27 -2.17
C ASN A 277 -27.06 1.35 -2.45
N THR A 278 -26.84 2.12 -3.51
CA THR A 278 -27.67 3.29 -3.89
C THR A 278 -28.94 2.91 -4.66
N GLN A 279 -29.14 1.63 -4.99
CA GLN A 279 -30.26 1.18 -5.81
C GLN A 279 -31.39 0.53 -5.02
N SER A 280 -31.16 0.13 -3.77
CA SER A 280 -32.12 -0.68 -3.01
C SER A 280 -32.19 -0.32 -1.53
N GLY A 281 -33.21 -0.84 -0.86
CA GLY A 281 -33.43 -0.58 0.57
C GLY A 281 -33.66 0.90 0.89
N ILE A 282 -33.41 1.26 2.14
CA ILE A 282 -33.54 2.66 2.59
C ILE A 282 -32.37 3.53 2.09
N THR A 283 -31.23 2.93 1.72
CA THR A 283 -30.04 3.62 1.23
C THR A 283 -30.16 4.09 -0.23
N ALA A 284 -31.25 3.72 -0.92
CA ALA A 284 -31.58 4.30 -2.22
C ALA A 284 -31.89 5.82 -2.14
N ASP A 285 -32.40 6.29 -1.00
CA ASP A 285 -32.65 7.72 -0.77
C ASP A 285 -31.40 8.42 -0.26
N GLU A 286 -30.94 9.44 -0.99
CA GLU A 286 -29.75 10.24 -0.64
C GLU A 286 -29.86 10.90 0.75
N ARG A 287 -31.08 11.29 1.17
CA ARG A 287 -31.30 11.90 2.49
C ARG A 287 -31.03 10.91 3.61
N VAL A 288 -31.33 9.63 3.38
CA VAL A 288 -31.04 8.55 4.33
C VAL A 288 -29.54 8.32 4.44
N ARG A 289 -28.80 8.31 3.32
CA ARG A 289 -27.34 8.19 3.32
C ARG A 289 -26.68 9.36 4.07
N LYS A 290 -27.10 10.61 3.78
CA LYS A 290 -26.68 11.81 4.53
C LYS A 290 -26.97 11.67 6.02
N ALA A 291 -28.16 11.21 6.40
CA ALA A 291 -28.52 10.99 7.79
C ALA A 291 -27.63 9.94 8.48
N MET A 292 -27.31 8.84 7.81
CA MET A 292 -26.42 7.80 8.33
C MET A 292 -25.01 8.34 8.57
N ILE A 293 -24.47 9.17 7.66
CA ILE A 293 -23.16 9.81 7.83
C ILE A 293 -23.17 10.74 9.04
N MET A 294 -24.19 11.60 9.15
CA MET A 294 -24.31 12.56 10.26
C MET A 294 -24.59 11.88 11.61
N ALA A 295 -25.08 10.64 11.62
CA ALA A 295 -25.35 9.88 12.83
C ALA A 295 -24.07 9.31 13.49
N VAL A 296 -22.95 9.25 12.78
CA VAL A 296 -21.72 8.57 13.22
C VAL A 296 -20.64 9.59 13.61
N ASP A 297 -20.17 9.50 14.85
CA ASP A 297 -19.02 10.28 15.32
C ASP A 297 -17.72 9.57 14.91
N ARG A 298 -17.15 9.99 13.77
CA ARG A 298 -15.96 9.38 13.19
C ARG A 298 -14.70 9.70 13.97
N GLN A 299 -14.61 10.87 14.60
CA GLN A 299 -13.47 11.20 15.45
C GLN A 299 -13.45 10.32 16.71
N ALA A 300 -14.61 10.08 17.32
CA ALA A 300 -14.69 9.16 18.46
C ALA A 300 -14.26 7.73 18.09
N ILE A 301 -14.52 7.28 16.85
CA ILE A 301 -14.03 5.99 16.35
C ILE A 301 -12.50 5.98 16.25
N ILE A 302 -11.90 7.02 15.66
CA ILE A 302 -10.44 7.15 15.53
C ILE A 302 -9.79 7.13 16.92
N ASP A 303 -10.29 7.93 17.86
CA ASP A 303 -9.71 8.05 19.20
C ASP A 303 -9.83 6.75 20.00
N ALA A 304 -10.99 6.08 19.94
CA ALA A 304 -11.29 4.93 20.79
C ALA A 304 -10.85 3.58 20.22
N ILE A 305 -10.92 3.40 18.90
CA ILE A 305 -10.63 2.11 18.24
C ILE A 305 -9.26 2.11 17.59
N LEU A 306 -8.85 3.24 16.98
CA LEU A 306 -7.54 3.36 16.32
C LEU A 306 -6.47 3.96 17.22
N ALA A 307 -6.79 4.27 18.49
CA ALA A 307 -5.90 4.94 19.43
C ALA A 307 -5.29 6.25 18.90
N GLY A 308 -6.03 6.96 18.03
CA GLY A 308 -5.55 8.17 17.37
C GLY A 308 -4.72 7.95 16.10
N GLU A 309 -4.51 6.70 15.66
CA GLU A 309 -3.70 6.36 14.48
C GLU A 309 -4.47 6.42 13.15
N GLY A 310 -5.09 7.57 12.91
CA GLY A 310 -5.77 7.87 11.67
C GLY A 310 -6.30 9.30 11.65
N GLU A 311 -6.73 9.74 10.47
CA GLU A 311 -7.26 11.08 10.28
C GLU A 311 -8.64 10.99 9.62
N MET A 312 -9.58 11.85 10.05
CA MET A 312 -10.89 11.90 9.43
C MET A 312 -10.77 12.40 7.99
N ILE A 313 -11.50 11.77 7.06
CA ILE A 313 -11.52 12.14 5.65
C ILE A 313 -12.88 12.71 5.23
N ALA A 314 -12.86 13.67 4.30
CA ALA A 314 -14.06 14.33 3.78
C ALA A 314 -14.59 13.72 2.47
N SER A 315 -13.71 13.06 1.72
CA SER A 315 -13.99 12.29 0.50
C SER A 315 -13.19 10.99 0.54
N PHE A 316 -13.37 10.09 -0.42
CA PHE A 316 -12.69 8.79 -0.42
C PHE A 316 -11.21 8.85 -0.85
N GLN A 317 -10.46 9.79 -0.28
CA GLN A 317 -9.03 10.00 -0.43
C GLN A 317 -8.44 10.58 0.86
N GLY A 318 -7.14 10.37 1.06
CA GLY A 318 -6.39 10.96 2.17
C GLY A 318 -5.81 12.33 1.81
N ALA A 319 -5.34 13.07 2.81
CA ALA A 319 -4.80 14.43 2.65
C ALA A 319 -3.60 14.53 1.68
N GLN A 320 -2.89 13.42 1.48
CA GLN A 320 -1.72 13.32 0.60
C GLN A 320 -2.07 13.01 -0.87
N SER A 321 -3.35 12.85 -1.20
CA SER A 321 -3.79 12.58 -2.56
C SER A 321 -3.85 13.87 -3.38
N PHE A 322 -3.26 13.89 -4.58
CA PHE A 322 -3.47 14.96 -5.54
C PHE A 322 -4.96 15.07 -5.89
N GLY A 323 -5.51 16.27 -5.81
CA GLY A 323 -6.96 16.52 -5.91
C GLY A 323 -7.69 16.50 -4.56
N ASN A 324 -6.99 16.35 -3.43
CA ASN A 324 -7.59 16.60 -2.11
C ASN A 324 -7.82 18.10 -1.90
N ASP A 325 -9.01 18.47 -1.48
CA ASP A 325 -9.32 19.84 -1.03
C ASP A 325 -9.15 19.92 0.50
N PRO A 326 -8.14 20.64 1.02
CA PRO A 326 -7.94 20.78 2.46
C PRO A 326 -9.03 21.59 3.16
N ASP A 327 -9.82 22.39 2.43
CA ASP A 327 -10.93 23.18 2.97
C ASP A 327 -12.28 22.44 2.88
N MET A 328 -12.31 21.24 2.27
CA MET A 328 -13.50 20.42 2.17
C MET A 328 -13.84 19.77 3.52
N GLU A 329 -14.92 20.24 4.13
CA GLU A 329 -15.40 19.70 5.39
C GLU A 329 -16.25 18.43 5.17
N PRO A 330 -16.08 17.36 5.98
CA PRO A 330 -17.00 16.24 5.97
C PRO A 330 -18.38 16.66 6.50
N LEU A 331 -19.45 15.97 6.07
CA LEU A 331 -20.76 16.08 6.71
C LEU A 331 -20.63 15.93 8.23
N PRO A 332 -21.12 16.85 9.07
CA PRO A 332 -20.79 16.86 10.49
C PRO A 332 -21.50 15.75 11.26
N TYR A 333 -20.94 15.37 12.42
CA TYR A 333 -21.68 14.58 13.40
C TYR A 333 -22.83 15.40 13.99
N ASP A 334 -24.05 15.11 13.56
CA ASP A 334 -25.28 15.75 14.03
C ASP A 334 -26.44 14.73 14.06
N PRO A 335 -26.59 13.98 15.16
CA PRO A 335 -27.68 13.03 15.34
C PRO A 335 -29.08 13.65 15.39
N GLN A 336 -29.20 14.98 15.56
CA GLN A 336 -30.50 15.65 15.55
C GLN A 336 -30.96 15.86 14.12
N GLN A 337 -30.08 16.41 13.27
CA GLN A 337 -30.34 16.59 11.85
C GLN A 337 -30.48 15.24 11.13
N ALA A 338 -29.71 14.22 11.54
CA ALA A 338 -29.87 12.85 11.04
C ALA A 338 -31.31 12.33 11.25
N ARG A 339 -31.86 12.47 12.46
CA ARG A 339 -33.26 12.07 12.74
C ARG A 339 -34.27 12.84 11.88
N ALA A 340 -34.06 14.15 11.71
CA ALA A 340 -34.94 14.97 10.88
C ALA A 340 -34.94 14.49 9.41
N LEU A 341 -33.76 14.19 8.85
CA LEU A 341 -33.65 13.66 7.49
C LEU A 341 -34.30 12.27 7.34
N LEU A 342 -34.16 11.40 8.35
CA LEU A 342 -34.83 10.09 8.36
C LEU A 342 -36.36 10.23 8.41
N ASP A 343 -36.88 11.14 9.23
CA ASP A 343 -38.31 11.44 9.32
C ASP A 343 -38.84 12.03 7.99
N GLU A 344 -38.10 12.96 7.38
CA GLU A 344 -38.42 13.53 6.06
C GLU A 344 -38.39 12.50 4.92
N ALA A 345 -37.50 11.50 5.04
CA ALA A 345 -37.42 10.37 4.12
C ALA A 345 -38.48 9.31 4.40
N GLY A 346 -39.22 9.41 5.50
CA GLY A 346 -40.25 8.44 5.88
C GLY A 346 -39.68 7.09 6.32
N VAL A 347 -38.45 7.07 6.85
CA VAL A 347 -37.83 5.86 7.39
C VAL A 347 -38.48 5.51 8.72
N GLU A 348 -39.05 4.31 8.81
CA GLU A 348 -39.68 3.84 10.04
C GLU A 348 -38.62 3.53 11.12
N GLN A 349 -38.97 3.79 12.38
CA GLN A 349 -38.15 3.39 13.53
C GLN A 349 -37.97 1.87 13.54
N GLY A 350 -36.72 1.42 13.65
CA GLY A 350 -36.35 0.01 13.57
C GLY A 350 -36.09 -0.48 12.14
N ALA A 351 -36.02 0.41 11.14
CA ALA A 351 -35.56 0.06 9.81
C ALA A 351 -34.19 -0.65 9.88
N THR A 352 -34.02 -1.69 9.08
CA THR A 352 -32.83 -2.55 9.14
C THR A 352 -31.90 -2.28 7.97
N VAL A 353 -30.60 -2.39 8.21
CA VAL A 353 -29.55 -2.42 7.17
C VAL A 353 -28.55 -3.52 7.47
N GLN A 354 -27.93 -4.07 6.44
CA GLN A 354 -26.78 -4.96 6.55
C GLN A 354 -25.49 -4.21 6.18
N ILE A 355 -24.45 -4.38 7.01
CA ILE A 355 -23.08 -3.91 6.73
C ILE A 355 -22.20 -5.11 6.40
N ASP A 356 -21.78 -5.22 5.14
CA ASP A 356 -20.89 -6.28 4.68
C ASP A 356 -19.43 -5.93 4.98
N VAL A 357 -18.69 -6.82 5.65
CA VAL A 357 -17.31 -6.56 6.07
C VAL A 357 -16.36 -7.69 5.70
N ARG A 358 -15.06 -7.37 5.60
CA ARG A 358 -13.99 -8.36 5.44
C ARG A 358 -13.82 -9.12 6.76
N GLY A 359 -14.05 -10.42 6.75
CA GLY A 359 -14.09 -11.26 7.95
C GLY A 359 -12.74 -11.46 8.64
N ASN A 360 -11.63 -11.09 7.99
CA ASN A 360 -10.28 -11.09 8.56
C ASN A 360 -9.83 -9.72 9.06
N ASP A 361 -10.63 -8.67 8.89
CA ASP A 361 -10.31 -7.31 9.36
C ASP A 361 -10.97 -7.06 10.72
N ALA A 362 -10.31 -7.55 11.78
CA ALA A 362 -10.85 -7.46 13.14
C ALA A 362 -11.06 -6.00 13.59
N THR A 363 -10.10 -5.12 13.27
CA THR A 363 -10.17 -3.68 13.57
C THR A 363 -11.40 -3.05 12.93
N PHE A 364 -11.61 -3.28 11.63
CA PHE A 364 -12.82 -2.77 10.97
C PHE A 364 -14.10 -3.42 11.51
N GLY A 365 -14.04 -4.68 11.95
CA GLY A 365 -15.14 -5.35 12.65
C GLY A 365 -15.58 -4.62 13.92
N GLU A 366 -14.64 -4.05 14.69
CA GLU A 366 -14.95 -3.20 15.85
C GLU A 366 -15.53 -1.85 15.42
N VAL A 367 -14.95 -1.22 14.40
CA VAL A 367 -15.49 0.01 13.80
C VAL A 367 -16.94 -0.15 13.34
N ALA A 368 -17.24 -1.24 12.62
CA ALA A 368 -18.60 -1.54 12.15
C ALA A 368 -19.59 -1.74 13.30
N GLN A 369 -19.16 -2.30 14.44
CA GLN A 369 -20.00 -2.42 15.65
C GLN A 369 -20.31 -1.06 16.26
N VAL A 370 -19.33 -0.16 16.31
CA VAL A 370 -19.53 1.22 16.79
C VAL A 370 -20.46 1.98 15.85
N VAL A 371 -20.25 1.89 14.53
CA VAL A 371 -21.17 2.45 13.52
C VAL A 371 -22.59 1.93 13.71
N ALA A 372 -22.77 0.62 13.88
CA ALA A 372 -24.08 0.03 14.14
C ALA A 372 -24.75 0.58 15.41
N SER A 373 -23.97 0.84 16.47
CA SER A 373 -24.46 1.47 17.70
C SER A 373 -24.92 2.92 17.48
N TYR A 374 -24.16 3.71 16.71
CA TYR A 374 -24.55 5.08 16.34
C TYR A 374 -25.84 5.10 15.50
N LEU A 375 -25.95 4.21 14.52
CA LEU A 375 -27.16 4.06 13.70
C LEU A 375 -28.39 3.66 14.52
N GLN A 376 -28.21 2.77 15.51
CA GLN A 376 -29.28 2.42 16.45
C GLN A 376 -29.75 3.64 17.24
N GLY A 377 -28.83 4.53 17.59
CA GLY A 377 -29.12 5.80 18.27
C GLY A 377 -30.06 6.73 17.49
N VAL A 378 -30.16 6.61 16.17
CA VAL A 378 -31.09 7.38 15.31
C VAL A 378 -32.28 6.56 14.78
N GLY A 379 -32.38 5.29 15.17
CA GLY A 379 -33.54 4.44 14.85
C GLY A 379 -33.30 3.41 13.74
N ILE A 380 -32.06 3.21 13.30
CA ILE A 380 -31.69 2.20 12.28
C ILE A 380 -31.00 1.02 12.97
N THR A 381 -31.48 -0.20 12.75
CA THR A 381 -30.85 -1.42 13.27
C THR A 381 -29.91 -2.02 12.23
N ALA A 382 -28.61 -1.88 12.42
CA ALA A 382 -27.61 -2.47 11.53
C ALA A 382 -27.18 -3.87 11.99
N SER A 383 -27.11 -4.83 11.06
CA SER A 383 -26.49 -6.14 11.26
C SER A 383 -25.19 -6.26 10.48
N ILE A 384 -24.13 -6.78 11.11
CA ILE A 384 -22.83 -6.94 10.48
C ILE A 384 -22.72 -8.33 9.89
N GLN A 385 -22.38 -8.41 8.60
CA GLN A 385 -22.23 -9.65 7.87
C GLN A 385 -20.78 -9.81 7.41
N PRO A 386 -19.97 -10.65 8.08
CA PRO A 386 -18.61 -10.92 7.63
C PRO A 386 -18.59 -11.88 6.44
N TYR A 387 -17.66 -11.63 5.52
CA TYR A 387 -17.37 -12.48 4.37
C TYR A 387 -15.89 -12.87 4.34
N GLU A 388 -15.56 -13.98 3.67
CA GLU A 388 -14.18 -14.20 3.25
C GLU A 388 -13.79 -13.08 2.27
N THR A 389 -12.58 -12.52 2.42
CA THR A 389 -12.16 -11.28 1.73
C THR A 389 -12.19 -11.40 0.22
N ASN A 390 -11.69 -12.51 -0.34
CA ASN A 390 -11.70 -12.69 -1.79
C ASN A 390 -13.12 -12.89 -2.32
N VAL A 391 -14.00 -13.54 -1.57
CA VAL A 391 -15.42 -13.65 -1.92
C VAL A 391 -16.08 -12.27 -1.95
N LEU A 392 -15.83 -11.43 -0.93
CA LEU A 392 -16.40 -10.08 -0.90
C LEU A 392 -15.93 -9.23 -2.10
N LEU A 393 -14.62 -9.22 -2.35
CA LEU A 393 -13.98 -8.34 -3.33
C LEU A 393 -14.10 -8.82 -4.79
N ASN A 394 -14.18 -10.13 -5.03
CA ASN A 394 -14.23 -10.69 -6.39
C ASN A 394 -15.65 -11.09 -6.81
N ASP A 395 -16.52 -11.47 -5.88
CA ASP A 395 -17.83 -12.04 -6.23
C ASP A 395 -19.02 -11.19 -5.77
N ILE A 396 -18.98 -10.59 -4.58
CA ILE A 396 -20.15 -9.93 -3.99
C ILE A 396 -20.24 -8.47 -4.46
N ILE A 397 -19.19 -7.68 -4.22
CA ILE A 397 -19.16 -6.26 -4.61
C ILE A 397 -19.32 -6.11 -6.12
N PRO A 398 -18.48 -6.73 -6.99
CA PRO A 398 -18.59 -6.50 -8.44
C PRO A 398 -19.89 -6.97 -9.07
N ALA A 399 -20.60 -7.90 -8.42
CA ALA A 399 -21.89 -8.41 -8.91
C ALA A 399 -23.09 -7.62 -8.38
N GLY A 400 -22.88 -6.54 -7.61
CA GLY A 400 -23.95 -5.76 -6.99
C GLY A 400 -24.78 -6.55 -5.99
N ARG A 401 -24.17 -7.50 -5.26
CA ARG A 401 -24.85 -8.39 -4.30
C ARG A 401 -24.62 -8.05 -2.83
N THR A 402 -24.12 -6.85 -2.52
CA THR A 402 -23.91 -6.43 -1.15
C THR A 402 -25.24 -6.18 -0.42
N GLY A 403 -25.17 -6.08 0.90
CA GLY A 403 -26.18 -5.42 1.72
C GLY A 403 -26.33 -3.92 1.40
N GLU A 404 -27.12 -3.21 2.20
CA GLU A 404 -27.32 -1.76 2.06
C GLU A 404 -26.03 -0.95 2.25
N MET A 405 -25.08 -1.51 3.00
CA MET A 405 -23.79 -0.91 3.33
C MET A 405 -22.67 -1.94 3.16
N PHE A 406 -21.48 -1.52 2.71
CA PHE A 406 -20.33 -2.42 2.59
C PHE A 406 -19.00 -1.72 2.82
N GLN A 407 -18.07 -2.41 3.48
CA GLN A 407 -16.71 -1.94 3.70
C GLN A 407 -16.00 -1.72 2.37
N GLN A 408 -15.35 -0.57 2.21
CA GLN A 408 -14.37 -0.35 1.16
C GLN A 408 -13.10 0.27 1.72
N LYS A 409 -11.99 -0.44 1.51
CA LYS A 409 -10.63 -0.02 1.84
C LYS A 409 -9.86 0.16 0.55
N TRP A 410 -9.27 1.33 0.35
CA TRP A 410 -8.52 1.64 -0.86
C TRP A 410 -7.17 2.24 -0.54
N GLY A 411 -6.12 1.73 -1.18
CA GLY A 411 -4.74 2.10 -0.86
C GLY A 411 -4.26 3.41 -1.48
N GLY A 412 -4.96 3.94 -2.49
CA GLY A 412 -4.56 5.20 -3.14
C GLY A 412 -3.12 5.19 -3.64
N TRP A 413 -2.63 4.06 -4.18
CA TRP A 413 -1.19 3.83 -4.42
C TRP A 413 -0.53 4.77 -5.43
N THR A 414 -1.33 5.45 -6.26
CA THR A 414 -0.86 6.51 -7.16
C THR A 414 -0.77 7.86 -6.47
N PHE A 415 -1.36 8.06 -5.29
CA PHE A 415 -1.48 9.37 -4.62
C PHE A 415 -2.14 10.43 -5.51
N ASP A 416 -3.03 9.98 -6.39
CA ASP A 416 -3.77 10.82 -7.30
C ASP A 416 -5.22 10.36 -7.27
N PHE A 417 -6.14 11.30 -7.08
CA PHE A 417 -7.53 10.98 -6.91
C PHE A 417 -8.14 10.32 -8.14
N ASP A 418 -7.60 10.52 -9.36
CA ASP A 418 -8.05 9.84 -10.58
C ASP A 418 -8.18 8.33 -10.38
N ASN A 419 -7.12 7.68 -9.88
CA ASN A 419 -7.11 6.23 -9.75
C ASN A 419 -8.22 5.73 -8.82
N THR A 420 -8.47 6.45 -7.71
CA THR A 420 -9.52 6.10 -6.77
C THR A 420 -10.89 6.45 -7.34
N ALA A 421 -11.07 7.68 -7.79
CA ALA A 421 -12.35 8.22 -8.24
C ALA A 421 -12.85 7.49 -9.48
N TYR A 422 -12.01 7.25 -10.48
CA TYR A 422 -12.39 6.54 -11.70
C TYR A 422 -12.89 5.13 -11.38
N LEU A 423 -12.09 4.35 -10.64
CA LEU A 423 -12.44 2.97 -10.29
C LEU A 423 -13.65 2.85 -9.37
N MET A 424 -13.90 3.84 -8.52
CA MET A 424 -15.01 3.81 -7.55
C MET A 424 -16.32 4.39 -8.09
N TYR A 425 -16.27 5.29 -9.08
CA TYR A 425 -17.43 6.10 -9.48
C TYR A 425 -17.75 6.09 -10.97
N HIS A 426 -16.83 5.71 -11.86
CA HIS A 426 -17.14 5.66 -13.29
C HIS A 426 -18.13 4.53 -13.59
N THR A 427 -19.08 4.77 -14.49
CA THR A 427 -20.07 3.77 -14.91
C THR A 427 -19.37 2.53 -15.47
N GLY A 428 -19.80 1.36 -15.01
CA GLY A 428 -19.31 0.07 -15.52
C GLY A 428 -18.00 -0.40 -14.90
N GLU A 429 -17.40 0.40 -14.03
CA GLU A 429 -16.20 -0.01 -13.30
C GLU A 429 -16.51 -1.11 -12.29
N ARG A 430 -15.52 -1.99 -12.09
CA ARG A 430 -15.63 -3.17 -11.23
C ARG A 430 -16.05 -2.82 -9.80
N TRP A 431 -15.57 -1.69 -9.29
CA TRP A 431 -15.84 -1.26 -7.92
C TRP A 431 -17.00 -0.25 -7.83
N ASN A 432 -17.70 0.01 -8.93
CA ASN A 432 -18.92 0.82 -8.98
C ASN A 432 -20.14 -0.01 -9.43
N PRO A 433 -20.61 -0.96 -8.60
CA PRO A 433 -21.65 -1.90 -9.02
C PRO A 433 -23.07 -1.29 -9.09
N TYR A 434 -23.28 -0.09 -8.55
CA TYR A 434 -24.62 0.48 -8.32
C TYR A 434 -24.89 1.78 -9.05
N ASP A 435 -23.88 2.63 -9.24
CA ASP A 435 -24.10 3.97 -9.77
C ASP A 435 -23.83 4.02 -11.28
N SER A 436 -24.63 4.82 -11.98
CA SER A 436 -24.37 5.22 -13.34
C SER A 436 -24.85 6.66 -13.51
N ASP A 437 -23.89 7.57 -13.65
CA ASP A 437 -24.11 9.00 -13.56
C ASP A 437 -23.30 9.70 -14.64
N ALA A 438 -23.98 10.13 -15.72
CA ALA A 438 -23.32 10.65 -16.91
C ALA A 438 -22.58 11.98 -16.65
N GLU A 439 -23.00 12.76 -15.66
CA GLU A 439 -22.30 14.00 -15.27
C GLU A 439 -20.97 13.64 -14.59
N LEU A 440 -21.01 12.67 -13.67
CA LEU A 440 -19.81 12.20 -12.99
C LEU A 440 -18.84 11.49 -13.95
N ASP A 441 -19.34 10.68 -14.89
CA ASP A 441 -18.54 10.08 -15.96
C ASP A 441 -17.83 11.15 -16.79
N GLU A 442 -18.55 12.21 -17.22
CA GLU A 442 -17.97 13.32 -17.99
C GLU A 442 -16.86 14.04 -17.20
N MET A 443 -17.05 14.28 -15.90
CA MET A 443 -16.01 14.89 -15.05
C MET A 443 -14.77 14.01 -14.93
N LEU A 444 -14.95 12.70 -14.71
CA LEU A 444 -13.88 11.72 -14.56
C LEU A 444 -13.07 11.53 -15.85
N GLU A 445 -13.73 11.53 -17.00
CA GLU A 445 -13.10 11.45 -18.33
C GLU A 445 -12.37 12.75 -18.66
N ALA A 446 -13.00 13.91 -18.42
CA ALA A 446 -12.43 15.21 -18.77
C ALA A 446 -11.10 15.49 -18.08
N GLN A 447 -10.97 15.20 -16.78
CA GLN A 447 -9.73 15.49 -16.05
C GLN A 447 -8.51 14.73 -16.58
N ARG A 448 -8.68 13.59 -17.26
CA ARG A 448 -7.55 12.81 -17.82
C ARG A 448 -6.83 13.50 -18.97
N SER A 449 -7.52 14.41 -19.66
CA SER A 449 -6.95 15.13 -20.81
C SER A 449 -6.36 16.50 -20.42
N ILE A 450 -6.45 16.90 -19.15
CA ILE A 450 -5.96 18.19 -18.66
C ILE A 450 -4.49 18.06 -18.28
N THR A 451 -3.61 18.81 -18.95
CA THR A 451 -2.17 18.84 -18.67
C THR A 451 -1.77 19.93 -17.66
N ASP A 452 -2.61 20.95 -17.46
CA ASP A 452 -2.41 21.96 -16.42
C ASP A 452 -2.77 21.39 -15.04
N GLN A 453 -1.80 21.33 -14.13
CA GLN A 453 -1.99 20.68 -12.83
C GLN A 453 -3.00 21.41 -11.94
N GLU A 454 -3.04 22.75 -11.96
CA GLU A 454 -3.96 23.53 -11.11
C GLU A 454 -5.42 23.37 -11.59
N GLU A 455 -5.63 23.39 -12.91
CA GLU A 455 -6.94 23.13 -13.51
C GLU A 455 -7.42 21.71 -13.23
N ARG A 456 -6.53 20.72 -13.35
CA ARG A 456 -6.84 19.31 -13.07
C ARG A 456 -7.16 19.08 -11.59
N GLU A 457 -6.36 19.64 -10.69
CA GLU A 457 -6.58 19.57 -9.25
C GLU A 457 -7.97 20.13 -8.88
N THR A 458 -8.31 21.30 -9.42
CA THR A 458 -9.63 21.92 -9.22
C THR A 458 -10.78 21.00 -9.65
N LEU A 459 -10.65 20.32 -10.79
CA LEU A 459 -11.67 19.38 -11.26
C LEU A 459 -11.76 18.12 -10.39
N LEU A 460 -10.63 17.59 -9.89
CA LEU A 460 -10.63 16.47 -8.94
C LEU A 460 -11.29 16.84 -7.61
N GLN A 461 -11.05 18.06 -7.11
CA GLN A 461 -11.73 18.58 -5.92
C GLN A 461 -13.25 18.71 -6.16
N ALA A 462 -13.66 19.16 -7.35
CA ALA A 462 -15.07 19.21 -7.73
C ALA A 462 -15.71 17.81 -7.80
N ILE A 463 -14.99 16.80 -8.31
CA ILE A 463 -15.42 15.39 -8.29
C ILE A 463 -15.63 14.92 -6.84
N ALA A 464 -14.66 15.20 -5.96
CA ALA A 464 -14.77 14.86 -4.54
C ALA A 464 -16.02 15.50 -3.92
N GLN A 465 -16.23 16.81 -4.12
CA GLN A 465 -17.42 17.51 -3.64
C GLN A 465 -18.72 16.91 -4.19
N TYR A 466 -18.77 16.58 -5.48
CA TYR A 466 -19.92 15.95 -6.11
C TYR A 466 -20.28 14.62 -5.44
N THR A 467 -19.29 13.76 -5.20
CA THR A 467 -19.51 12.45 -4.55
C THR A 467 -19.98 12.59 -3.10
N GLN A 468 -19.48 13.59 -2.34
CA GLN A 468 -19.96 13.89 -0.99
C GLN A 468 -21.40 14.41 -1.01
N ASP A 469 -21.73 15.33 -1.94
CA ASP A 469 -23.07 15.88 -2.10
C ASP A 469 -24.09 14.78 -2.43
N ARG A 470 -23.67 13.76 -3.18
CA ARG A 470 -24.47 12.58 -3.52
C ARG A 470 -24.45 11.50 -2.42
N ALA A 471 -23.63 11.66 -1.40
CA ALA A 471 -23.44 10.73 -0.28
C ALA A 471 -23.26 9.28 -0.76
N LEU A 472 -22.36 9.05 -1.73
CA LEU A 472 -22.10 7.72 -2.30
C LEU A 472 -21.44 6.77 -1.29
N GLU A 473 -20.75 7.34 -0.31
CA GLU A 473 -20.17 6.63 0.82
C GLU A 473 -20.22 7.45 2.10
N MET A 474 -20.02 6.75 3.22
CA MET A 474 -19.63 7.31 4.50
C MET A 474 -18.10 7.27 4.59
N PRO A 475 -17.40 8.38 4.28
CA PRO A 475 -15.96 8.45 4.49
C PRO A 475 -15.67 8.39 6.00
N LEU A 476 -14.78 7.48 6.42
CA LEU A 476 -14.45 7.26 7.83
C LEU A 476 -13.12 7.92 8.17
N TYR A 477 -12.01 7.32 7.73
CA TYR A 477 -10.67 7.76 8.07
C TYR A 477 -9.62 7.29 7.05
N SER A 478 -8.51 8.01 6.94
CA SER A 478 -7.23 7.45 6.50
C SER A 478 -6.56 6.76 7.70
N ILE A 479 -5.80 5.70 7.44
CA ILE A 479 -5.03 5.00 8.48
C ILE A 479 -3.59 5.46 8.48
N ASN A 480 -2.95 5.44 9.65
CA ASN A 480 -1.50 5.59 9.72
C ASN A 480 -0.79 4.25 9.44
N ALA A 481 0.37 4.34 8.81
CA ALA A 481 1.35 3.27 8.71
C ALA A 481 2.20 3.24 10.00
N LEU A 482 2.16 2.13 10.72
CA LEU A 482 2.84 1.96 12.01
C LEU A 482 4.11 1.13 11.88
N TYR A 483 5.23 1.75 12.24
CA TYR A 483 6.54 1.11 12.33
C TYR A 483 6.91 0.93 13.79
N GLY A 484 7.35 -0.27 14.17
CA GLY A 484 8.06 -0.47 15.43
C GLY A 484 9.56 -0.31 15.17
N VAL A 485 10.22 0.64 15.82
CA VAL A 485 11.61 1.01 15.53
C VAL A 485 12.44 0.95 16.80
N SER A 486 13.56 0.22 16.75
CA SER A 486 14.57 0.17 17.81
C SER A 486 15.29 1.50 17.93
N ASP A 487 15.60 1.91 19.15
CA ASP A 487 16.30 3.18 19.44
C ASP A 487 17.71 3.23 18.81
N ARG A 488 18.27 2.08 18.42
CA ARG A 488 19.58 2.03 17.74
C ARG A 488 19.53 2.49 16.30
N VAL A 489 18.35 2.50 15.67
CA VAL A 489 18.17 2.88 14.27
C VAL A 489 18.19 4.41 14.17
N GLU A 490 19.15 4.93 13.43
CA GLU A 490 19.30 6.36 13.18
C GLU A 490 18.95 6.71 11.73
N ASN A 491 18.42 7.92 11.52
CA ASN A 491 18.08 8.47 10.20
C ASN A 491 17.09 7.61 9.41
N PHE A 492 16.23 6.86 10.09
CA PHE A 492 15.11 6.16 9.46
C PHE A 492 13.95 7.12 9.22
N GLU A 493 13.56 7.24 7.95
CA GLU A 493 12.39 7.99 7.52
C GLU A 493 11.28 6.99 7.15
N PRO A 494 10.15 6.98 7.88
CA PRO A 494 9.04 6.08 7.59
C PRO A 494 8.39 6.47 6.25
N ALA A 495 8.06 5.48 5.43
CA ALA A 495 7.44 5.72 4.12
C ALA A 495 5.91 5.52 4.19
N PRO A 496 5.09 6.54 3.82
CA PRO A 496 3.61 6.42 3.81
C PRO A 496 3.05 5.21 3.04
N ASP A 497 3.74 4.78 1.98
CA ASP A 497 3.36 3.67 1.10
C ASP A 497 4.21 2.40 1.28
N ASN A 498 4.97 2.33 2.39
CA ASN A 498 5.94 1.28 2.71
C ASN A 498 7.18 1.20 1.80
N ARG A 499 7.40 2.12 0.84
CA ARG A 499 8.58 2.11 -0.04
C ARG A 499 9.78 2.81 0.59
N MET A 500 10.26 2.25 1.70
CA MET A 500 11.38 2.82 2.46
C MET A 500 12.73 2.67 1.73
N ARG A 501 13.49 3.77 1.64
CA ARG A 501 14.89 3.75 1.19
C ARG A 501 15.84 3.72 2.37
N LEU A 502 16.72 2.74 2.40
CA LEU A 502 17.65 2.53 3.51
C LEU A 502 19.03 3.18 3.30
N THR A 503 19.26 3.89 2.19
CA THR A 503 20.57 4.46 1.82
C THR A 503 21.19 5.31 2.93
N ASN A 504 20.37 6.12 3.61
CA ASN A 504 20.83 7.06 4.64
C ASN A 504 20.70 6.53 6.08
N VAL A 505 20.04 5.38 6.26
CA VAL A 505 19.82 4.74 7.55
C VAL A 505 21.15 4.22 8.08
N ASP A 506 21.35 4.31 9.38
CA ASP A 506 22.50 3.71 10.05
C ASP A 506 22.06 3.09 11.38
N VAL A 507 22.92 2.30 12.00
CA VAL A 507 22.67 1.66 13.28
C VAL A 507 23.79 1.92 14.27
N THR A 508 23.43 2.31 15.48
CA THR A 508 24.37 2.43 16.60
C THR A 508 24.63 1.07 17.26
N GLU A 509 25.77 0.97 17.97
CA GLU A 509 26.20 -0.24 18.71
C GLU A 509 25.36 -0.55 19.95
#